data_AF-A0A9J5Y217-F1
#
_entry.id   AF-A0A9J5Y217-F1
#
_cell.length_a   1.000
_cell.length_b   1.000
_cell.length_c   1.000
_cell.angle_alpha   90.00
_cell.angle_beta   90.00
_cell.angle_gamma   90.00
#
_symmetry.space_group_name_H-M   'P 1'
#
loop_
_entity.id
_entity.type
_entity.pdbx_description
1 polymer ?
#
loop_
_entity_poly.entity_id
_entity_poly.type
_entity_poly.pdbx_seq_one_letter_code
_entity_poly.pdbx_strand_id
1 'polypeptide(L)'
;DVLFREDIFPFSQDRLYDKQPLFKDCLLDSTELLQHSPVVVPSPTQGEVSDELPNAESTPSYYTNSPTETELPSPVSDGVDEPVIEVQEAMLPANPRRSTRTKQTPTWLKDFVSLNIHSDVKMHQKTVQQTLLILYLLLSYNEVEGQKKLSKLEDAELEKQLKILNKPAVKTIKTKYGDTYDCVDFYKQHSTSSSATNRSSTIWSKDGGCPFGTIPVKRITRDNLIRLRRMPPPEDVTFEDEYDIVAIARVPYNPNSKFAGAGMDIALYNPQVKGQQHSGSRLKIQKGSDILQVGWRVDPTLYGDTSTRLFIHFQAGKIHCFNTLCPGFVHVNKDIPLDGSFMETISHRGGDPWGAKMYIDRDLDSGNWWFLMTKSFVRVGFWPQSLFTDLKSFATNVDWGGVVYSPPGVPEPSMGSSYFPIDNSAYDAYCSGVTIFNEKGKSIEVDKTITHMDNPNMYKVEFIQPFDDADQMYFVLYGGPGESTHV
;
A
#
# COMPACT_ATOMS: atom_id res chain seq x y z
N ASP A 1 30.66 13.59 -22.92
CA ASP A 1 31.33 12.61 -22.04
C ASP A 1 31.66 13.21 -20.69
N VAL A 2 30.93 12.81 -19.66
CA VAL A 2 31.31 12.96 -18.26
C VAL A 2 30.96 11.63 -17.61
N LEU A 3 31.95 10.89 -17.10
CA LEU A 3 31.70 9.61 -16.45
C LEU A 3 30.88 9.83 -15.19
N PHE A 4 29.74 9.14 -15.08
CA PHE A 4 29.11 8.88 -13.78
C PHE A 4 30.06 7.98 -12.97
N ARG A 5 30.37 8.39 -11.74
CA ARG A 5 30.99 7.51 -10.74
C ARG A 5 29.89 6.73 -10.03
N GLU A 6 30.02 5.41 -9.98
CA GLU A 6 29.03 4.50 -9.38
C GLU A 6 29.24 4.30 -7.85
N ASP A 7 30.22 4.99 -7.26
CA ASP A 7 30.82 4.68 -5.96
C ASP A 7 30.06 5.22 -4.71
N ILE A 8 28.74 5.45 -4.76
CA ILE A 8 28.00 6.23 -3.72
C ILE A 8 26.74 5.52 -3.16
N PHE A 9 26.76 4.19 -3.02
CA PHE A 9 25.76 3.44 -2.23
C PHE A 9 26.40 2.30 -1.41
N PRO A 10 26.75 2.52 -0.13
CA PRO A 10 27.40 1.50 0.70
C PRO A 10 26.38 0.61 1.41
N PHE A 11 25.98 -0.50 0.78
CA PHE A 11 25.21 -1.57 1.44
C PHE A 11 25.74 -2.96 1.06
N SER A 12 26.80 -3.42 1.74
CA SER A 12 27.25 -4.82 1.71
C SER A 12 26.81 -5.56 2.98
N GLN A 13 26.45 -6.82 2.83
CA GLN A 13 25.82 -7.67 3.85
C GLN A 13 26.66 -7.84 5.13
N ASP A 14 25.98 -7.96 6.27
CA ASP A 14 26.26 -9.08 7.17
C ASP A 14 25.04 -9.53 7.99
N ARG A 15 25.07 -10.78 8.51
CA ARG A 15 23.93 -11.45 9.17
C ARG A 15 24.13 -11.61 10.68
N LEU A 16 23.06 -11.43 11.47
CA LEU A 16 22.71 -12.27 12.65
C LEU A 16 21.31 -11.95 13.23
N TYR A 17 20.72 -12.93 13.94
CA TYR A 17 19.39 -12.88 14.61
C TYR A 17 19.47 -12.08 15.93
N ASP A 18 18.46 -11.34 16.40
CA ASP A 18 17.16 -11.80 16.95
C ASP A 18 16.12 -10.63 17.03
N LYS A 19 14.84 -10.97 17.26
CA LYS A 19 13.63 -10.17 17.63
C LYS A 19 13.38 -8.73 17.10
N GLN A 20 12.18 -8.55 16.54
CA GLN A 20 11.66 -7.31 15.92
C GLN A 20 11.14 -6.24 16.90
N PRO A 21 11.29 -4.97 16.51
CA PRO A 21 10.20 -4.00 16.47
C PRO A 21 9.88 -3.58 15.01
N LEU A 22 8.70 -2.98 14.78
CA LEU A 22 8.36 -2.38 13.47
C LEU A 22 9.28 -1.18 13.15
N PHE A 23 9.51 -0.96 11.84
CA PHE A 23 10.54 -0.08 11.27
C PHE A 23 11.99 -0.52 11.58
N LYS A 24 12.48 -1.53 10.85
CA LYS A 24 13.90 -1.90 10.87
C LYS A 24 14.70 -1.09 9.84
N ASP A 25 15.28 0.00 10.35
CA ASP A 25 16.42 0.78 9.83
C ASP A 25 16.51 1.11 8.34
N CYS A 26 16.22 2.37 8.02
CA CYS A 26 16.74 3.08 6.84
C CYS A 26 17.51 4.36 7.18
N LEU A 27 17.72 4.67 8.48
CA LEU A 27 18.28 5.96 8.95
C LEU A 27 19.27 5.82 10.13
N LEU A 28 19.83 4.63 10.37
CA LEU A 28 20.85 4.38 11.39
C LEU A 28 22.04 3.57 10.84
N ASP A 29 22.76 4.13 9.87
CA ASP A 29 24.22 4.00 9.89
C ASP A 29 24.91 5.26 9.32
N SER A 30 25.39 6.11 10.22
CA SER A 30 26.46 7.09 9.96
C SER A 30 26.89 7.75 11.28
N THR A 31 28.18 7.60 11.64
CA THR A 31 28.87 8.15 12.83
C THR A 31 28.36 7.57 14.17
N GLU A 32 29.17 7.10 15.12
CA GLU A 32 30.59 7.30 15.48
C GLU A 32 31.28 5.94 15.84
N LEU A 33 32.58 5.78 16.15
CA LEU A 33 33.69 6.69 16.50
C LEU A 33 35.06 6.05 16.10
N LEU A 34 36.17 6.76 16.33
CA LEU A 34 37.56 6.30 16.27
C LEU A 34 38.14 6.10 17.70
N GLN A 35 39.14 5.22 17.82
CA GLN A 35 40.31 5.23 18.74
C GLN A 35 40.50 3.97 19.61
N HIS A 36 41.39 3.07 19.18
CA HIS A 36 42.72 2.87 19.80
C HIS A 36 43.50 1.73 19.11
N SER A 37 44.74 2.01 18.71
CA SER A 37 45.74 0.98 18.34
C SER A 37 46.55 0.57 19.60
N PRO A 38 47.26 -0.57 19.59
CA PRO A 38 48.59 -0.57 18.96
C PRO A 38 48.98 -1.84 18.17
N VAL A 39 49.65 -1.59 17.04
CA VAL A 39 50.85 -2.26 16.48
C VAL A 39 51.20 -3.69 16.95
N VAL A 40 51.18 -4.65 16.01
CA VAL A 40 52.25 -5.65 15.82
C VAL A 40 52.45 -5.90 14.31
N VAL A 41 53.71 -5.99 13.86
CA VAL A 41 54.15 -6.36 12.50
C VAL A 41 55.04 -7.61 12.63
N PRO A 42 54.89 -8.63 11.77
CA PRO A 42 56.02 -8.91 10.86
C PRO A 42 55.66 -9.30 9.41
N SER A 43 56.58 -8.85 8.56
CA SER A 43 56.88 -9.00 7.12
C SER A 43 56.87 -10.42 6.48
N PRO A 44 57.08 -10.54 5.15
CA PRO A 44 56.68 -11.71 4.34
C PRO A 44 57.85 -12.51 3.69
N THR A 45 57.48 -13.57 2.95
CA THR A 45 58.29 -14.35 1.96
C THR A 45 57.35 -14.72 0.79
N GLN A 46 57.52 -14.30 -0.46
CA GLN A 46 58.57 -14.53 -1.51
C GLN A 46 58.48 -15.87 -2.27
N GLY A 47 58.64 -15.80 -3.61
CA GLY A 47 58.56 -16.88 -4.63
C GLY A 47 57.23 -16.85 -5.40
N GLU A 48 57.06 -16.33 -6.63
CA GLU A 48 57.90 -16.10 -7.84
C GLU A 48 57.96 -17.30 -8.83
N VAL A 49 58.04 -16.99 -10.15
CA VAL A 49 58.13 -17.87 -11.36
C VAL A 49 56.75 -18.41 -11.87
N SER A 50 56.19 -17.94 -13.01
CA SER A 50 56.46 -18.20 -14.46
C SER A 50 56.07 -19.63 -14.93
N ASP A 51 55.59 -19.93 -16.16
CA ASP A 51 55.43 -19.15 -17.41
C ASP A 51 54.43 -19.83 -18.41
N GLU A 52 54.06 -19.11 -19.48
CA GLU A 52 53.65 -19.55 -20.85
C GLU A 52 52.31 -20.29 -21.22
N LEU A 53 51.84 -19.97 -22.44
CA LEU A 53 50.70 -20.48 -23.25
C LEU A 53 51.19 -21.57 -24.28
N PRO A 54 50.51 -21.97 -25.41
CA PRO A 54 49.10 -21.86 -25.87
C PRO A 54 48.46 -23.16 -26.48
N ASN A 55 47.18 -23.05 -26.90
CA ASN A 55 46.50 -23.68 -28.07
C ASN A 55 46.53 -25.19 -28.36
N ALA A 56 45.34 -25.76 -28.63
CA ALA A 56 45.01 -26.44 -29.91
C ALA A 56 43.50 -26.71 -30.07
N GLU A 57 43.00 -26.65 -31.30
CA GLU A 57 41.61 -26.99 -31.69
C GLU A 57 41.43 -28.50 -31.96
N SER A 58 40.19 -29.01 -31.88
CA SER A 58 39.68 -30.00 -32.87
C SER A 58 38.17 -30.28 -32.73
N THR A 59 37.53 -30.43 -33.89
CA THR A 59 36.20 -31.05 -34.12
C THR A 59 36.41 -32.16 -35.19
N PRO A 60 35.41 -32.80 -35.85
CA PRO A 60 33.96 -33.00 -35.60
C PRO A 60 33.50 -34.48 -35.80
N SER A 61 32.20 -34.78 -35.58
CA SER A 61 31.36 -35.76 -36.36
C SER A 61 29.96 -35.89 -35.72
N TYR A 62 28.84 -35.51 -36.35
CA TYR A 62 28.06 -36.20 -37.41
C TYR A 62 27.52 -37.60 -37.06
N TYR A 63 26.18 -37.73 -36.92
CA TYR A 63 25.32 -38.50 -37.84
C TYR A 63 23.82 -38.21 -37.60
N THR A 64 22.99 -38.49 -38.60
CA THR A 64 21.55 -38.11 -38.71
C THR A 64 20.63 -39.33 -38.84
N ASN A 65 19.35 -39.21 -38.44
CA ASN A 65 18.15 -39.47 -39.27
C ASN A 65 16.86 -39.72 -38.44
N SER A 66 15.72 -39.35 -39.03
CA SER A 66 14.33 -39.57 -38.54
C SER A 66 13.62 -40.56 -39.50
N PRO A 67 12.28 -40.53 -39.69
CA PRO A 67 11.15 -40.87 -38.79
C PRO A 67 10.27 -42.02 -39.37
N THR A 68 9.22 -42.49 -38.67
CA THR A 68 8.02 -43.07 -39.34
C THR A 68 6.75 -43.08 -38.45
N GLU A 69 5.58 -43.00 -39.10
CA GLU A 69 4.20 -43.19 -38.59
C GLU A 69 3.92 -44.71 -38.35
N THR A 70 2.79 -45.24 -37.86
CA THR A 70 1.38 -45.01 -38.28
C THR A 70 0.37 -45.74 -37.38
N GLU A 71 -0.86 -45.21 -37.32
CA GLU A 71 -2.18 -45.90 -37.28
C GLU A 71 -2.77 -46.63 -36.04
N LEU A 72 -4.11 -46.54 -36.01
CA LEU A 72 -5.09 -47.13 -35.08
C LEU A 72 -5.62 -48.47 -35.63
N PRO A 73 -6.32 -49.32 -34.85
CA PRO A 73 -7.77 -49.43 -35.09
C PRO A 73 -8.66 -49.80 -33.87
N SER A 74 -9.97 -49.80 -34.11
CA SER A 74 -11.07 -50.41 -33.31
C SER A 74 -12.06 -51.04 -34.32
N PRO A 75 -13.20 -51.69 -33.97
CA PRO A 75 -13.79 -52.08 -32.67
C PRO A 75 -14.29 -53.57 -32.62
N VAL A 76 -15.14 -53.97 -31.64
CA VAL A 76 -16.40 -54.80 -31.74
C VAL A 76 -16.74 -55.66 -30.48
N SER A 77 -17.93 -55.36 -29.91
CA SER A 77 -19.01 -56.13 -29.22
C SER A 77 -18.86 -57.18 -28.07
N ASP A 78 -19.93 -57.17 -27.26
CA ASP A 78 -20.53 -58.20 -26.36
C ASP A 78 -19.76 -58.67 -25.09
N GLY A 79 -20.37 -58.81 -23.90
CA GLY A 79 -21.73 -58.46 -23.43
C GLY A 79 -22.04 -59.01 -22.02
N VAL A 80 -22.92 -58.32 -21.27
CA VAL A 80 -23.68 -58.75 -20.05
C VAL A 80 -22.92 -59.29 -18.82
N ASP A 81 -23.02 -58.57 -17.70
CA ASP A 81 -23.48 -59.14 -16.40
C ASP A 81 -23.93 -58.03 -15.44
N GLU A 82 -25.00 -58.26 -14.67
CA GLU A 82 -25.52 -57.34 -13.63
C GLU A 82 -24.70 -57.42 -12.34
N PRO A 83 -24.78 -56.37 -11.49
CA PRO A 83 -24.89 -56.63 -10.06
C PRO A 83 -26.11 -55.98 -9.39
N VAL A 84 -26.60 -56.69 -8.38
CA VAL A 84 -27.84 -56.45 -7.63
C VAL A 84 -27.78 -55.19 -6.75
N ILE A 85 -28.95 -54.58 -6.61
CA ILE A 85 -29.26 -53.40 -5.79
C ILE A 85 -29.11 -53.69 -4.29
N GLU A 86 -28.46 -52.78 -3.55
CA GLU A 86 -28.56 -52.70 -2.09
C GLU A 86 -29.09 -51.30 -1.68
N VAL A 87 -30.23 -51.27 -0.96
CA VAL A 87 -30.88 -50.04 -0.48
C VAL A 87 -31.20 -50.18 1.01
N GLN A 88 -30.69 -49.27 1.82
CA GLN A 88 -31.24 -48.90 3.13
C GLN A 88 -30.74 -47.48 3.46
N GLU A 89 -31.53 -46.43 3.15
CA GLU A 89 -32.71 -45.93 3.86
C GLU A 89 -32.34 -44.89 4.94
N ALA A 90 -32.92 -43.69 4.80
CA ALA A 90 -32.64 -42.55 5.65
C ALA A 90 -33.56 -42.52 6.89
N MET A 91 -33.05 -42.13 8.05
CA MET A 91 -33.88 -41.84 9.23
C MET A 91 -33.59 -40.48 9.86
N LEU A 92 -34.67 -39.73 10.01
CA LEU A 92 -34.77 -38.49 10.79
C LEU A 92 -34.59 -38.77 12.29
N PRO A 93 -34.00 -37.84 13.08
CA PRO A 93 -34.01 -37.96 14.53
C PRO A 93 -35.40 -37.58 15.10
N ALA A 94 -36.12 -38.57 15.63
CA ALA A 94 -37.39 -38.37 16.32
C ALA A 94 -37.21 -38.19 17.85
N ASN A 95 -38.06 -37.36 18.47
CA ASN A 95 -38.06 -37.05 19.90
C ASN A 95 -38.19 -38.27 20.84
N PRO A 96 -37.37 -38.38 21.90
CA PRO A 96 -37.70 -39.13 23.10
C PRO A 96 -38.70 -38.35 23.99
N ARG A 97 -39.69 -39.04 24.55
CA ARG A 97 -40.77 -38.43 25.35
C ARG A 97 -40.36 -38.16 26.81
N ARG A 98 -40.62 -36.93 27.26
CA ARG A 98 -41.18 -36.52 28.56
C ARG A 98 -40.92 -37.45 29.78
N SER A 99 -39.93 -37.10 30.60
CA SER A 99 -39.88 -37.54 32.01
C SER A 99 -40.44 -36.44 32.92
N THR A 100 -41.53 -36.73 33.62
CA THR A 100 -42.10 -35.84 34.64
C THR A 100 -41.42 -36.06 35.98
N ARG A 101 -40.49 -35.16 36.37
CA ARG A 101 -40.07 -35.04 37.77
C ARG A 101 -40.08 -33.59 38.22
N THR A 102 -41.17 -33.24 38.89
CA THR A 102 -41.40 -31.97 39.59
C THR A 102 -40.25 -31.72 40.56
N LYS A 103 -39.33 -30.80 40.22
CA LYS A 103 -38.39 -30.25 41.20
C LYS A 103 -39.15 -29.25 42.06
N GLN A 104 -39.68 -29.72 43.18
CA GLN A 104 -40.20 -28.87 44.24
C GLN A 104 -39.10 -27.88 44.65
N THR A 105 -39.44 -26.59 44.72
CA THR A 105 -38.59 -25.57 45.32
C THR A 105 -38.27 -25.95 46.77
N PRO A 106 -36.98 -25.93 47.18
CA PRO A 106 -36.59 -26.25 48.55
C PRO A 106 -37.34 -25.40 49.58
N THR A 107 -37.74 -26.02 50.69
CA THR A 107 -38.61 -25.41 51.71
C THR A 107 -37.97 -24.23 52.44
N TRP A 108 -36.65 -24.03 52.34
CA TRP A 108 -35.94 -22.88 52.91
C TRP A 108 -36.15 -21.57 52.12
N LEU A 109 -36.71 -21.62 50.90
CA LEU A 109 -36.99 -20.41 50.11
C LEU A 109 -38.28 -19.68 50.54
N LYS A 110 -39.00 -20.17 51.55
CA LYS A 110 -40.27 -19.58 52.02
C LYS A 110 -40.11 -18.57 53.17
N ASP A 111 -38.97 -18.54 53.84
CA ASP A 111 -38.76 -17.69 55.03
C ASP A 111 -38.08 -16.34 54.72
N PHE A 112 -37.82 -16.03 53.45
CA PHE A 112 -37.24 -14.74 53.03
C PHE A 112 -38.27 -13.67 52.59
N VAL A 113 -39.57 -13.91 52.84
CA VAL A 113 -40.65 -12.92 52.64
C VAL A 113 -41.46 -12.74 53.91
N SER A 114 -40.83 -12.26 54.98
CA SER A 114 -41.44 -11.35 55.99
C SER A 114 -40.44 -10.91 57.07
N LEU A 115 -39.59 -9.92 56.74
CA LEU A 115 -39.04 -8.99 57.73
C LEU A 115 -38.93 -7.61 57.08
N ASN A 116 -39.89 -6.74 57.42
CA ASN A 116 -40.15 -5.48 56.73
C ASN A 116 -39.46 -4.31 57.44
N ILE A 117 -38.12 -4.28 57.39
CA ILE A 117 -37.23 -3.31 58.06
C ILE A 117 -35.97 -3.17 57.16
N HIS A 118 -35.47 -2.02 56.69
CA HIS A 118 -35.85 -0.61 56.75
C HIS A 118 -35.92 -0.06 55.30
N SER A 119 -36.73 0.97 55.02
CA SER A 119 -36.82 1.63 53.70
C SER A 119 -35.49 2.25 53.23
N ASP A 120 -34.64 2.66 54.17
CA ASP A 120 -33.45 3.47 53.89
C ASP A 120 -32.30 2.68 53.24
N VAL A 121 -32.17 1.38 53.54
CA VAL A 121 -31.12 0.53 52.96
C VAL A 121 -31.39 0.23 51.48
N LYS A 122 -32.67 0.07 51.09
CA LYS A 122 -33.06 -0.12 49.68
C LYS A 122 -32.88 1.13 48.83
N MET A 123 -33.01 2.32 49.41
CA MET A 123 -32.60 3.56 48.72
C MET A 123 -31.09 3.54 48.46
N HIS A 124 -30.27 3.31 49.49
CA HIS A 124 -28.81 3.27 49.31
C HIS A 124 -28.36 2.25 48.26
N GLN A 125 -28.94 1.03 48.23
CA GLN A 125 -28.59 0.05 47.20
C GLN A 125 -28.92 0.54 45.78
N LYS A 126 -30.10 1.12 45.56
CA LYS A 126 -30.49 1.68 44.25
C LYS A 126 -29.62 2.88 43.86
N THR A 127 -29.35 3.78 44.80
CA THR A 127 -28.48 4.94 44.56
C THR A 127 -27.06 4.51 44.23
N VAL A 128 -26.48 3.54 44.95
CA VAL A 128 -25.15 2.97 44.65
C VAL A 128 -25.12 2.27 43.28
N GLN A 129 -26.18 1.55 42.93
CA GLN A 129 -26.28 0.89 41.63
C GLN A 129 -26.43 1.90 40.48
N GLN A 130 -27.17 2.99 40.70
CA GLN A 130 -27.27 4.11 39.75
C GLN A 130 -25.97 4.90 39.65
N THR A 131 -25.26 5.19 40.74
CA THR A 131 -23.97 5.90 40.67
C THR A 131 -22.90 5.03 40.01
N LEU A 132 -22.89 3.72 40.22
CA LEU A 132 -22.01 2.80 39.49
C LEU A 132 -22.35 2.74 37.99
N LEU A 133 -23.64 2.72 37.63
CA LEU A 133 -24.06 2.77 36.22
C LEU A 133 -23.67 4.10 35.56
N ILE A 134 -23.84 5.22 36.26
CA ILE A 134 -23.40 6.55 35.81
C ILE A 134 -21.87 6.60 35.71
N LEU A 135 -21.12 6.02 36.66
CA LEU A 135 -19.66 5.94 36.56
C LEU A 135 -19.23 5.11 35.35
N TYR A 136 -19.89 3.98 35.11
CA TYR A 136 -19.62 3.13 33.94
C TYR A 136 -19.92 3.87 32.63
N LEU A 137 -21.03 4.62 32.56
CA LEU A 137 -21.37 5.47 31.42
C LEU A 137 -20.37 6.62 31.25
N LEU A 138 -19.92 7.27 32.33
CA LEU A 138 -18.88 8.30 32.27
C LEU A 138 -17.52 7.73 31.87
N LEU A 139 -17.19 6.49 32.24
CA LEU A 139 -15.96 5.80 31.87
C LEU A 139 -16.01 5.23 30.45
N SER A 140 -17.20 4.98 29.87
CA SER A 140 -17.36 4.57 28.47
C SER A 140 -17.58 5.74 27.50
N TYR A 141 -18.03 6.90 27.98
CA TYR A 141 -18.05 8.16 27.21
C TYR A 141 -16.69 8.86 27.18
N ASN A 142 -15.86 8.69 28.21
CA ASN A 142 -14.49 9.14 28.18
C ASN A 142 -13.63 8.10 27.47
N GLU A 143 -13.50 8.24 26.15
CA GLU A 143 -12.33 7.76 25.43
C GLU A 143 -11.13 8.53 25.99
N VAL A 144 -10.54 8.02 27.08
CA VAL A 144 -9.39 8.64 27.74
C VAL A 144 -8.20 8.45 26.81
N GLU A 145 -7.99 9.43 25.93
CA GLU A 145 -6.79 9.54 25.10
C GLU A 145 -5.59 9.83 26.01
N GLY A 146 -5.10 8.76 26.64
CA GLY A 146 -3.96 8.80 27.53
C GLY A 146 -2.74 9.21 26.75
N GLN A 147 -2.33 10.48 26.90
CA GLN A 147 -1.01 10.95 26.49
C GLN A 147 0.05 10.13 27.25
N LYS A 148 0.48 9.04 26.61
CA LYS A 148 1.57 8.20 27.11
C LYS A 148 2.82 9.06 27.14
N LYS A 149 3.18 9.53 28.34
CA LYS A 149 4.39 10.33 28.57
C LYS A 149 5.59 9.51 28.13
N LEU A 150 6.18 9.91 27.01
CA LEU A 150 7.31 9.23 26.40
C LEU A 150 8.53 9.28 27.33
N SER A 151 9.44 8.30 27.18
CA SER A 151 10.72 8.35 27.89
C SER A 151 11.63 9.44 27.31
N LYS A 152 12.57 9.93 28.12
CA LYS A 152 13.57 10.93 27.68
C LYS A 152 14.39 10.48 26.46
N LEU A 153 14.59 9.17 26.30
CA LEU A 153 15.33 8.58 25.19
C LEU A 153 14.50 8.63 23.89
N GLU A 154 13.25 8.17 23.96
CA GLU A 154 12.33 8.23 22.81
C GLU A 154 12.05 9.67 22.38
N ASP A 155 12.01 10.61 23.32
CA ASP A 155 11.89 12.04 23.05
C ASP A 155 13.10 12.58 22.27
N ALA A 156 14.32 12.26 22.71
CA ALA A 156 15.54 12.67 22.02
C ALA A 156 15.62 12.09 20.59
N GLU A 157 15.16 10.85 20.40
CA GLU A 157 15.10 10.21 19.09
C GLU A 157 14.04 10.86 18.19
N LEU A 158 12.87 11.23 18.71
CA LEU A 158 11.87 12.01 17.95
C LEU A 158 12.43 13.36 17.49
N GLU A 159 13.12 14.10 18.36
CA GLU A 159 13.72 15.39 17.98
C GLU A 159 14.82 15.22 16.91
N LYS A 160 15.60 14.13 16.97
CA LYS A 160 16.58 13.77 15.92
C LYS A 160 15.88 13.50 14.59
N GLN A 161 14.81 12.71 14.58
CA GLN A 161 14.03 12.41 13.37
C GLN A 161 13.36 13.66 12.78
N LEU A 162 12.77 14.52 13.62
CA LEU A 162 12.20 15.81 13.19
C LEU A 162 13.23 16.70 12.50
N LYS A 163 14.49 16.71 12.98
CA LYS A 163 15.59 17.48 12.38
C LYS A 163 16.07 16.92 11.03
N ILE A 164 15.93 15.62 10.80
CA ILE A 164 16.27 14.98 9.51
C ILE A 164 15.20 15.30 8.46
N LEU A 165 13.92 15.23 8.84
CA LEU A 165 12.77 15.43 7.95
C LEU A 165 12.50 16.91 7.66
N ASN A 166 12.52 17.77 8.69
CA ASN A 166 12.23 19.19 8.54
C ASN A 166 13.51 19.98 8.20
N LYS A 167 13.69 20.21 6.90
CA LYS A 167 14.88 20.89 6.36
C LYS A 167 14.72 22.41 6.38
N PRO A 168 15.82 23.19 6.37
CA PRO A 168 15.75 24.65 6.35
C PRO A 168 14.92 25.16 5.16
N ALA A 169 13.81 25.82 5.47
CA ALA A 169 12.88 26.35 4.48
C ALA A 169 13.35 27.68 3.89
N VAL A 170 13.26 27.84 2.57
CA VAL A 170 13.45 29.13 1.88
C VAL A 170 12.18 29.99 1.95
N LYS A 171 11.02 29.33 1.88
CA LYS A 171 9.67 29.90 2.02
C LYS A 171 8.80 28.85 2.73
N THR A 172 7.95 29.25 3.65
CA THR A 172 6.90 28.38 4.20
C THR A 172 5.57 28.80 3.60
N ILE A 173 4.79 27.84 3.11
CA ILE A 173 3.43 28.03 2.58
C ILE A 173 2.45 27.33 3.53
N LYS A 174 1.36 28.02 3.91
CA LYS A 174 0.25 27.40 4.65
C LYS A 174 -0.95 27.28 3.73
N THR A 175 -1.55 26.10 3.67
CA THR A 175 -2.77 25.88 2.88
C THR A 175 -4.02 26.27 3.68
N LYS A 176 -5.16 26.44 2.99
CA LYS A 176 -6.46 26.64 3.63
C LYS A 176 -6.92 25.45 4.48
N TYR A 177 -6.28 24.28 4.31
CA TYR A 177 -6.53 23.04 5.07
C TYR A 177 -5.61 22.89 6.30
N GLY A 178 -4.80 23.91 6.62
CA GLY A 178 -3.89 23.89 7.78
C GLY A 178 -2.54 23.20 7.54
N ASP A 179 -2.36 22.50 6.41
CA ASP A 179 -1.05 21.97 6.03
C ASP A 179 -0.02 23.09 5.94
N THR A 180 1.19 22.79 6.42
CA THR A 180 2.36 23.66 6.27
C THR A 180 3.37 22.95 5.37
N TYR A 181 3.68 23.56 4.22
CA TYR A 181 4.70 23.10 3.30
C TYR A 181 5.92 24.02 3.37
N ASP A 182 7.10 23.42 3.48
CA ASP A 182 8.37 24.12 3.40
C ASP A 182 8.97 23.96 2.02
N CYS A 183 9.27 25.08 1.38
CA CYS A 183 10.02 25.14 0.13
C CYS A 183 11.49 24.89 0.44
N VAL A 184 11.91 23.65 0.29
CA VAL A 184 13.28 23.19 0.54
C VAL A 184 14.09 23.31 -0.73
N ASP A 185 15.33 23.79 -0.62
CA ASP A 185 16.33 23.79 -1.70
C ASP A 185 16.43 22.39 -2.33
N PHE A 186 16.28 22.33 -3.66
CA PHE A 186 16.27 21.08 -4.43
C PHE A 186 17.47 20.18 -4.12
N TYR A 187 18.66 20.76 -3.91
CA TYR A 187 19.89 20.01 -3.62
C TYR A 187 20.02 19.57 -2.15
N LYS A 188 19.16 20.08 -1.27
CA LYS A 188 19.12 19.72 0.16
C LYS A 188 18.09 18.62 0.45
N GLN A 189 17.21 18.29 -0.50
CA GLN A 189 16.22 17.24 -0.33
C GLN A 189 16.87 15.87 -0.04
N HIS A 190 17.95 15.56 -0.76
CA HIS A 190 18.90 14.47 -0.58
C HIS A 190 20.19 14.99 -1.24
N SER A 191 21.34 14.97 -0.56
CA SER A 191 22.49 15.77 -1.00
C SER A 191 23.15 15.22 -2.27
N THR A 192 22.85 15.83 -3.43
CA THR A 192 23.65 15.72 -4.67
C THR A 192 23.23 16.77 -5.70
N SER A 193 24.17 17.26 -6.51
CA SER A 193 23.98 18.27 -7.56
C SER A 193 23.53 17.63 -8.89
N SER A 194 22.61 18.22 -9.66
CA SER A 194 22.93 19.20 -10.71
C SER A 194 21.67 19.78 -11.41
N SER A 195 21.87 20.54 -12.50
CA SER A 195 21.03 21.67 -12.97
C SER A 195 19.56 21.40 -13.38
N ALA A 196 18.77 22.48 -13.33
CA ALA A 196 17.31 22.49 -13.49
C ALA A 196 16.82 22.88 -14.90
N THR A 197 15.58 22.48 -15.23
CA THR A 197 14.80 22.95 -16.40
C THR A 197 13.36 23.30 -16.01
N ASN A 198 12.84 24.42 -16.51
CA ASN A 198 11.42 24.82 -16.40
C ASN A 198 10.56 24.00 -17.40
N ARG A 199 9.22 23.88 -17.33
CA ARG A 199 8.14 24.79 -16.87
C ARG A 199 6.80 24.00 -16.81
N SER A 200 5.89 24.23 -15.85
CA SER A 200 4.44 23.97 -16.04
C SER A 200 3.52 24.65 -15.01
N SER A 201 2.21 24.53 -15.24
CA SER A 201 1.03 25.18 -14.64
C SER A 201 0.84 25.10 -13.12
N THR A 202 0.17 26.12 -12.59
CA THR A 202 -0.09 26.40 -11.17
C THR A 202 -1.20 25.54 -10.55
N ILE A 203 -0.91 24.86 -9.44
CA ILE A 203 -1.91 24.36 -8.46
C ILE A 203 -2.19 25.40 -7.35
N TRP A 204 -1.26 26.35 -7.14
CA TRP A 204 -1.31 27.30 -6.03
C TRP A 204 -2.13 28.56 -6.31
N SER A 205 -2.99 28.93 -5.36
CA SER A 205 -3.69 30.22 -5.35
C SER A 205 -2.92 31.30 -4.59
N LYS A 206 -2.95 32.53 -5.14
CA LYS A 206 -2.44 33.83 -4.64
C LYS A 206 -0.96 33.96 -4.23
N ASP A 207 -0.39 33.07 -3.43
CA ASP A 207 0.99 33.24 -2.92
C ASP A 207 2.09 32.76 -3.89
N GLY A 208 1.68 32.10 -4.98
CA GLY A 208 2.57 31.33 -5.86
C GLY A 208 3.14 30.09 -5.16
N GLY A 209 3.50 29.08 -5.95
CA GLY A 209 4.14 27.86 -5.44
C GLY A 209 5.53 28.11 -4.84
N CYS A 210 6.31 27.04 -4.73
CA CYS A 210 7.68 27.20 -4.27
C CYS A 210 8.52 27.98 -5.30
N PRO A 211 9.48 28.83 -4.85
CA PRO A 211 10.36 29.56 -5.76
C PRO A 211 11.24 28.59 -6.57
N PHE A 212 11.75 29.07 -7.71
CA PHE A 212 12.62 28.28 -8.57
C PHE A 212 13.86 27.75 -7.80
N GLY A 213 14.25 26.51 -8.06
CA GLY A 213 15.30 25.81 -7.31
C GLY A 213 14.86 25.24 -5.96
N THR A 214 13.57 25.27 -5.63
CA THR A 214 13.02 24.67 -4.40
C THR A 214 11.79 23.83 -4.67
N ILE A 215 11.48 22.90 -3.77
CA ILE A 215 10.36 21.96 -3.83
C ILE A 215 9.51 22.02 -2.56
N PRO A 216 8.17 21.82 -2.63
CA PRO A 216 7.32 21.76 -1.45
C PRO A 216 7.48 20.40 -0.75
N VAL A 217 7.86 20.44 0.53
CA VAL A 217 7.94 19.29 1.44
C VAL A 217 6.99 19.52 2.60
N LYS A 218 6.12 18.56 2.94
CA LYS A 218 5.19 18.72 4.07
C LYS A 218 5.97 18.75 5.39
N ARG A 219 5.72 19.76 6.22
CA ARG A 219 6.34 19.86 7.55
C ARG A 219 5.81 18.76 8.46
N ILE A 220 6.71 17.99 9.07
CA ILE A 220 6.39 16.90 9.98
C ILE A 220 6.42 17.43 11.41
N THR A 221 5.35 17.16 12.17
CA THR A 221 5.26 17.48 13.60
C THR A 221 5.61 16.27 14.47
N ARG A 222 5.86 16.51 15.75
CA ARG A 222 6.08 15.44 16.75
C ARG A 222 4.89 14.47 16.82
N ASP A 223 3.67 15.01 16.77
CA ASP A 223 2.44 14.21 16.78
C ASP A 223 2.31 13.34 15.52
N ASN A 224 2.74 13.83 14.36
CA ASN A 224 2.81 13.02 13.14
C ASN A 224 3.74 11.81 13.35
N LEU A 225 4.95 12.01 13.88
CA LEU A 225 5.87 10.88 14.14
C LEU A 225 5.32 9.90 15.18
N ILE A 226 4.68 10.38 16.24
CA ILE A 226 4.05 9.52 17.26
C ILE A 226 2.92 8.69 16.65
N ARG A 227 2.12 9.29 15.75
CA ARG A 227 1.03 8.62 15.04
C ARG A 227 1.54 7.60 14.02
N LEU A 228 2.61 7.91 13.28
CA LEU A 228 3.23 7.03 12.30
C LEU A 228 3.80 5.73 12.92
N ARG A 229 4.13 5.72 14.21
CA ARG A 229 4.47 4.48 14.96
C ARG A 229 3.31 3.48 15.05
N ARG A 230 2.08 3.88 14.69
CA ARG A 230 0.87 3.05 14.62
C ARG A 230 0.49 2.68 13.17
N MET A 231 1.33 2.98 12.17
CA MET A 231 1.08 2.51 10.81
C MET A 231 1.02 0.96 10.82
N PRO A 232 0.09 0.35 10.08
CA PRO A 232 0.14 -1.08 9.82
C PRO A 232 1.45 -1.46 9.09
N PRO A 233 1.84 -2.74 9.11
CA PRO A 233 2.90 -3.22 8.23
C PRO A 233 2.59 -2.88 6.76
N PRO A 234 3.60 -2.75 5.90
CA PRO A 234 3.37 -2.59 4.46
C PRO A 234 2.61 -3.80 3.91
N GLU A 235 1.82 -3.56 2.87
CA GLU A 235 1.19 -4.58 2.03
C GLU A 235 2.20 -5.67 1.64
N ASP A 236 1.84 -6.94 1.84
CA ASP A 236 2.73 -8.03 1.47
C ASP A 236 2.87 -8.14 -0.07
N VAL A 237 4.04 -8.64 -0.48
CA VAL A 237 4.39 -8.91 -1.87
C VAL A 237 3.58 -10.10 -2.41
N THR A 238 3.31 -11.06 -1.52
CA THR A 238 2.53 -12.27 -1.73
C THR A 238 1.08 -12.06 -1.29
N PHE A 239 0.12 -12.58 -2.07
CA PHE A 239 -1.32 -12.52 -1.75
C PHE A 239 -1.72 -13.58 -0.70
N GLU A 240 -0.81 -13.87 0.24
CA GLU A 240 -0.95 -14.94 1.22
C GLU A 240 -1.25 -14.41 2.64
N ASP A 241 -0.97 -13.12 2.93
CA ASP A 241 -1.31 -12.46 4.20
C ASP A 241 -2.36 -11.34 4.02
N GLU A 242 -3.51 -11.53 4.67
CA GLU A 242 -4.76 -10.77 4.56
C GLU A 242 -4.76 -9.47 5.39
N TYR A 243 -4.01 -8.45 4.96
CA TYR A 243 -4.03 -7.12 5.62
C TYR A 243 -4.79 -6.04 4.84
N ASP A 244 -4.47 -5.86 3.55
CA ASP A 244 -5.18 -4.92 2.68
C ASP A 244 -6.24 -5.67 1.86
N ILE A 245 -7.46 -5.12 1.80
CA ILE A 245 -8.57 -5.62 0.99
C ILE A 245 -8.65 -4.80 -0.29
N VAL A 246 -8.64 -5.46 -1.44
CA VAL A 246 -8.58 -4.83 -2.76
C VAL A 246 -9.83 -5.07 -3.60
N ALA A 247 -10.04 -4.16 -4.55
CA ALA A 247 -10.95 -4.37 -5.69
C ALA A 247 -10.26 -3.76 -6.93
N ILE A 248 -9.51 -4.60 -7.64
CA ILE A 248 -8.54 -4.20 -8.66
C ILE A 248 -8.73 -4.95 -9.99
N ALA A 249 -8.31 -4.32 -11.08
CA ALA A 249 -8.01 -5.00 -12.33
C ALA A 249 -6.50 -5.10 -12.51
N ARG A 250 -6.02 -6.27 -12.93
CA ARG A 250 -4.61 -6.63 -13.00
C ARG A 250 -4.26 -7.25 -14.34
N VAL A 251 -3.07 -6.98 -14.85
CA VAL A 251 -2.53 -7.69 -16.03
C VAL A 251 -2.25 -9.16 -15.69
N PRO A 252 -2.68 -10.14 -16.51
CA PRO A 252 -2.39 -11.55 -16.29
C PRO A 252 -0.91 -11.80 -16.00
N TYR A 253 -0.62 -12.52 -14.91
CA TYR A 253 0.75 -12.76 -14.50
C TYR A 253 1.51 -13.58 -15.55
N ASN A 254 2.61 -13.01 -16.05
CA ASN A 254 3.55 -13.69 -16.93
C ASN A 254 4.97 -13.26 -16.51
N PRO A 255 5.84 -14.18 -16.08
CA PRO A 255 7.19 -13.84 -15.62
C PRO A 255 8.09 -13.27 -16.72
N ASN A 256 7.72 -13.46 -17.99
CA ASN A 256 8.44 -12.90 -19.16
C ASN A 256 7.92 -11.49 -19.56
N SER A 257 6.89 -10.97 -18.90
CA SER A 257 6.40 -9.61 -19.14
C SER A 257 7.48 -8.58 -18.83
N LYS A 258 7.53 -7.53 -19.65
CA LYS A 258 8.43 -6.39 -19.47
C LYS A 258 7.67 -5.09 -19.68
N PHE A 259 7.20 -4.54 -18.58
CA PHE A 259 6.53 -3.25 -18.55
C PHE A 259 7.55 -2.18 -18.14
N ALA A 260 7.73 -1.18 -18.99
CA ALA A 260 8.47 0.04 -18.66
C ALA A 260 7.61 1.02 -17.85
N GLY A 261 6.29 0.82 -17.77
CA GLY A 261 5.45 1.70 -17.00
C GLY A 261 3.97 1.46 -17.20
N ALA A 262 3.16 2.31 -16.58
CA ALA A 262 1.72 2.30 -16.68
C ALA A 262 1.11 3.67 -16.35
N GLY A 263 -0.16 3.85 -16.69
CA GLY A 263 -0.90 5.08 -16.45
C GLY A 263 -2.39 4.86 -16.20
N MET A 264 -3.04 5.89 -15.66
CA MET A 264 -4.49 5.98 -15.45
C MET A 264 -4.96 7.44 -15.31
N ASP A 265 -6.24 7.68 -15.52
CA ASP A 265 -6.99 8.82 -14.98
C ASP A 265 -7.89 8.31 -13.86
N ILE A 266 -7.56 8.68 -12.62
CA ILE A 266 -8.18 8.15 -11.41
C ILE A 266 -9.21 9.14 -10.86
N ALA A 267 -10.44 8.68 -10.64
CA ALA A 267 -11.51 9.47 -10.04
C ALA A 267 -11.21 9.75 -8.56
N LEU A 268 -11.31 11.01 -8.15
CA LEU A 268 -11.01 11.46 -6.79
C LEU A 268 -12.27 11.39 -5.93
N TYR A 269 -12.25 10.59 -4.86
CA TYR A 269 -13.36 10.45 -3.90
C TYR A 269 -12.84 10.54 -2.46
N ASN A 270 -13.69 10.97 -1.52
CA ASN A 270 -13.36 11.08 -0.09
C ASN A 270 -14.18 10.11 0.79
N PRO A 271 -13.93 8.79 0.70
CA PRO A 271 -14.61 7.78 1.51
C PRO A 271 -14.39 8.01 3.01
N GLN A 272 -15.32 7.51 3.82
CA GLN A 272 -15.24 7.64 5.28
C GLN A 272 -14.37 6.54 5.89
N VAL A 273 -13.42 6.93 6.74
CA VAL A 273 -12.47 6.07 7.46
C VAL A 273 -12.34 6.53 8.91
N LYS A 274 -12.05 5.63 9.84
CA LYS A 274 -11.89 5.92 11.28
C LYS A 274 -10.65 5.24 11.88
N GLY A 275 -10.06 5.87 12.89
CA GLY A 275 -8.94 5.30 13.63
C GLY A 275 -7.74 4.99 12.72
N GLN A 276 -7.37 3.70 12.64
CA GLN A 276 -6.24 3.21 11.83
C GLN A 276 -6.64 2.74 10.42
N GLN A 277 -7.91 2.89 10.04
CA GLN A 277 -8.37 2.54 8.70
C GLN A 277 -7.77 3.43 7.62
N HIS A 278 -7.61 2.89 6.41
CA HIS A 278 -7.40 3.71 5.24
C HIS A 278 -8.25 3.22 4.07
N SER A 279 -8.51 4.12 3.12
CA SER A 279 -9.25 3.83 1.89
C SER A 279 -8.68 4.67 0.77
N GLY A 280 -8.48 4.08 -0.40
CA GLY A 280 -7.73 4.71 -1.49
C GLY A 280 -7.95 4.04 -2.83
N SER A 281 -7.27 4.57 -3.82
CA SER A 281 -7.13 3.94 -5.12
C SER A 281 -5.81 4.33 -5.77
N ARG A 282 -5.26 3.41 -6.55
CA ARG A 282 -3.85 3.41 -6.95
C ARG A 282 -3.62 2.75 -8.30
N LEU A 283 -2.45 3.08 -8.86
CA LEU A 283 -1.71 2.28 -9.82
C LEU A 283 -0.57 1.61 -9.04
N LYS A 284 -0.45 0.27 -9.11
CA LYS A 284 0.67 -0.52 -8.60
C LYS A 284 1.50 -1.04 -9.77
N ILE A 285 2.83 -0.92 -9.67
CA ILE A 285 3.80 -1.60 -10.54
C ILE A 285 4.66 -2.49 -9.65
N GLN A 286 4.86 -3.75 -10.03
CA GLN A 286 5.55 -4.73 -9.20
C GLN A 286 6.44 -5.67 -10.02
N LYS A 287 7.56 -6.08 -9.42
CA LYS A 287 8.31 -7.27 -9.80
C LYS A 287 9.08 -7.80 -8.60
N GLY A 288 9.03 -9.11 -8.39
CA GLY A 288 9.65 -9.72 -7.21
C GLY A 288 9.16 -9.02 -5.94
N SER A 289 10.10 -8.63 -5.08
CA SER A 289 9.85 -7.93 -3.82
C SER A 289 9.66 -6.42 -3.92
N ASP A 290 9.87 -5.84 -5.11
CA ASP A 290 9.84 -4.41 -5.32
C ASP A 290 8.49 -3.93 -5.86
N ILE A 291 8.03 -2.81 -5.31
CA ILE A 291 6.71 -2.23 -5.61
C ILE A 291 6.86 -0.72 -5.77
N LEU A 292 6.18 -0.15 -6.76
CA LEU A 292 5.91 1.28 -6.90
C LEU A 292 4.40 1.50 -6.89
N GLN A 293 3.93 2.50 -6.14
CA GLN A 293 2.51 2.86 -6.09
C GLN A 293 2.33 4.36 -6.16
N VAL A 294 1.34 4.81 -6.94
CA VAL A 294 0.89 6.21 -6.98
C VAL A 294 -0.64 6.25 -7.03
N GLY A 295 -1.25 7.23 -6.37
CA GLY A 295 -2.71 7.33 -6.32
C GLY A 295 -3.21 8.38 -5.33
N TRP A 296 -4.44 8.19 -4.87
CA TRP A 296 -4.98 8.95 -3.73
C TRP A 296 -5.34 8.01 -2.59
N ARG A 297 -5.24 8.51 -1.36
CA ARG A 297 -5.71 7.79 -0.17
C ARG A 297 -6.22 8.75 0.91
N VAL A 298 -7.18 8.27 1.69
CA VAL A 298 -7.63 8.84 2.96
C VAL A 298 -7.05 7.94 4.05
N ASP A 299 -6.10 8.47 4.83
CA ASP A 299 -5.41 7.73 5.89
C ASP A 299 -5.13 8.66 7.09
N PRO A 300 -5.92 8.59 8.18
CA PRO A 300 -5.71 9.37 9.37
C PRO A 300 -4.40 9.04 10.09
N THR A 301 -3.88 7.82 9.97
CA THR A 301 -2.61 7.39 10.60
C THR A 301 -1.42 8.03 9.91
N LEU A 302 -1.41 8.04 8.57
CA LEU A 302 -0.38 8.72 7.79
C LEU A 302 -0.50 10.25 7.94
N TYR A 303 -1.67 10.82 7.65
CA TYR A 303 -1.80 12.26 7.45
C TYR A 303 -2.27 13.07 8.66
N GLY A 304 -3.03 12.46 9.57
CA GLY A 304 -3.62 13.13 10.74
C GLY A 304 -4.98 13.76 10.49
N ASP A 305 -5.57 13.50 9.33
CA ASP A 305 -6.88 13.99 8.91
C ASP A 305 -7.56 13.00 7.97
N THR A 306 -8.85 13.24 7.69
CA THR A 306 -9.67 12.44 6.78
C THR A 306 -9.80 13.10 5.39
N SER A 307 -8.76 13.81 4.94
CA SER A 307 -8.71 14.37 3.59
C SER A 307 -8.16 13.35 2.59
N THR A 308 -8.76 13.32 1.41
CA THR A 308 -8.19 12.65 0.23
C THR A 308 -6.92 13.37 -0.16
N ARG A 309 -5.81 12.64 -0.16
CA ARG A 309 -4.49 13.17 -0.48
C ARG A 309 -3.82 12.35 -1.55
N LEU A 310 -3.05 13.02 -2.40
CA LEU A 310 -2.04 12.37 -3.24
C LEU A 310 -1.14 11.51 -2.33
N PHE A 311 -0.70 10.37 -2.85
CA PHE A 311 0.37 9.61 -2.22
C PHE A 311 1.25 8.95 -3.27
N ILE A 312 2.49 8.69 -2.86
CA ILE A 312 3.40 7.76 -3.48
C ILE A 312 3.89 6.77 -2.42
N HIS A 313 4.07 5.52 -2.82
CA HIS A 313 4.70 4.48 -2.00
C HIS A 313 5.75 3.76 -2.84
N PHE A 314 6.86 3.39 -2.23
CA PHE A 314 7.76 2.40 -2.82
C PHE A 314 8.13 1.32 -1.81
N GLN A 315 8.44 0.15 -2.33
CA GLN A 315 9.12 -0.93 -1.63
C GLN A 315 10.31 -1.41 -2.47
N ALA A 316 11.44 -1.60 -1.81
CA ALA A 316 12.70 -2.07 -2.37
C ALA A 316 13.26 -3.15 -1.44
N GLY A 317 13.00 -4.42 -1.76
CA GLY A 317 13.22 -5.55 -0.86
C GLY A 317 12.49 -5.40 0.48
N LYS A 318 13.21 -4.98 1.53
CA LYS A 318 12.68 -4.75 2.89
C LYS A 318 12.51 -3.28 3.26
N ILE A 319 13.02 -2.38 2.42
CA ILE A 319 12.88 -0.94 2.58
C ILE A 319 11.55 -0.55 1.99
N HIS A 320 10.74 0.22 2.72
CA HIS A 320 9.51 0.77 2.17
C HIS A 320 9.29 2.19 2.68
N CYS A 321 8.58 3.02 1.91
CA CYS A 321 8.43 4.43 2.23
C CYS A 321 7.18 5.06 1.62
N PHE A 322 6.49 5.88 2.40
CA PHE A 322 5.48 6.82 1.90
C PHE A 322 6.07 8.22 1.69
N ASN A 323 5.75 8.82 0.54
CA ASN A 323 5.98 10.23 0.24
C ASN A 323 7.46 10.64 0.48
N THR A 324 7.72 11.68 1.29
CA THR A 324 9.07 12.10 1.68
C THR A 324 9.40 11.79 3.14
N LEU A 325 8.77 10.76 3.74
CA LEU A 325 9.06 10.36 5.13
C LEU A 325 10.41 9.64 5.28
N CYS A 326 11.04 9.28 4.17
CA CYS A 326 12.32 8.57 4.08
C CYS A 326 13.00 8.91 2.73
N PRO A 327 14.32 8.70 2.62
CA PRO A 327 15.02 8.82 1.34
C PRO A 327 14.57 7.75 0.34
N GLY A 328 14.55 8.12 -0.94
CA GLY A 328 14.32 7.18 -2.06
C GLY A 328 13.65 7.81 -3.28
N PHE A 329 12.82 8.84 -3.07
CA PHE A 329 12.22 9.63 -4.15
C PHE A 329 12.91 11.00 -4.30
N VAL A 330 13.31 11.33 -5.51
CA VAL A 330 13.84 12.65 -5.87
C VAL A 330 12.71 13.49 -6.45
N HIS A 331 12.15 14.36 -5.62
CA HIS A 331 11.10 15.30 -5.99
C HIS A 331 11.72 16.46 -6.80
N VAL A 332 11.25 16.71 -8.03
CA VAL A 332 11.77 17.76 -8.92
C VAL A 332 10.81 18.93 -9.12
N ASN A 333 9.56 18.78 -8.69
CA ASN A 333 8.48 19.70 -9.00
C ASN A 333 8.27 20.73 -7.88
N LYS A 334 8.22 22.02 -8.25
CA LYS A 334 8.01 23.12 -7.30
C LYS A 334 6.52 23.41 -6.99
N ASP A 335 5.61 22.83 -7.77
CA ASP A 335 4.18 23.15 -7.81
C ASP A 335 3.27 22.02 -7.31
N ILE A 336 3.72 20.76 -7.32
CA ILE A 336 2.92 19.58 -6.92
C ILE A 336 3.45 19.01 -5.60
N PRO A 337 2.81 19.24 -4.44
CA PRO A 337 3.19 18.57 -3.19
C PRO A 337 2.71 17.11 -3.17
N LEU A 338 3.58 16.17 -2.80
CA LEU A 338 3.26 14.73 -2.76
C LEU A 338 2.14 14.37 -1.78
N ASP A 339 2.04 15.05 -0.63
CA ASP A 339 0.96 14.88 0.36
C ASP A 339 -0.26 15.78 0.07
N GLY A 340 -0.35 16.34 -1.15
CA GLY A 340 -1.32 17.37 -1.53
C GLY A 340 -2.77 16.93 -1.33
N SER A 341 -3.55 17.77 -0.66
CA SER A 341 -4.98 17.53 -0.44
C SER A 341 -5.79 17.82 -1.71
N PHE A 342 -6.62 16.87 -2.12
CA PHE A 342 -7.55 16.98 -3.26
C PHE A 342 -8.92 17.53 -2.87
N MET A 343 -9.10 18.04 -1.65
CA MET A 343 -10.39 18.50 -1.10
C MET A 343 -11.01 19.73 -1.80
N GLU A 344 -10.39 20.26 -2.87
CA GLU A 344 -10.98 21.26 -3.78
C GLU A 344 -11.64 20.62 -5.01
N THR A 345 -11.31 19.37 -5.30
CA THR A 345 -11.60 18.66 -6.55
C THR A 345 -11.98 17.21 -6.25
N ILE A 346 -13.00 17.02 -5.39
CA ILE A 346 -13.58 15.72 -5.07
C ILE A 346 -14.81 15.50 -5.95
N SER A 347 -14.92 14.29 -6.52
CA SER A 347 -16.08 13.86 -7.29
C SER A 347 -17.28 13.68 -6.37
N HIS A 348 -18.44 14.13 -6.82
CA HIS A 348 -19.72 13.85 -6.18
C HIS A 348 -20.53 12.89 -7.04
N ARG A 349 -21.12 11.87 -6.41
CA ARG A 349 -21.88 10.83 -7.10
C ARG A 349 -23.09 11.44 -7.84
N GLY A 350 -23.14 11.27 -9.15
CA GLY A 350 -24.13 11.85 -10.06
C GLY A 350 -23.82 13.29 -10.51
N GLY A 351 -22.63 13.83 -10.21
CA GLY A 351 -22.13 15.11 -10.70
C GLY A 351 -20.97 14.96 -11.68
N ASP A 352 -20.36 16.09 -12.05
CA ASP A 352 -19.15 16.08 -12.89
C ASP A 352 -17.98 15.41 -12.14
N PRO A 353 -17.32 14.38 -12.72
CA PRO A 353 -16.23 13.69 -12.06
C PRO A 353 -14.94 14.51 -12.07
N TRP A 354 -14.25 14.54 -10.93
CA TRP A 354 -12.90 15.09 -10.81
C TRP A 354 -11.87 13.97 -10.87
N GLY A 355 -11.03 14.00 -11.90
CA GLY A 355 -9.97 13.02 -12.14
C GLY A 355 -8.57 13.59 -12.01
N ALA A 356 -7.61 12.73 -11.69
CA ALA A 356 -6.18 13.03 -11.79
C ALA A 356 -5.48 12.02 -12.70
N LYS A 357 -4.87 12.51 -13.79
CA LYS A 357 -3.99 11.67 -14.61
C LYS A 357 -2.65 11.44 -13.93
N MET A 358 -2.27 10.16 -13.78
CA MET A 358 -1.06 9.70 -13.10
C MET A 358 -0.38 8.59 -13.93
N TYR A 359 0.95 8.62 -13.99
CA TYR A 359 1.76 7.63 -14.69
C TYR A 359 3.02 7.30 -13.89
N ILE A 360 3.42 6.04 -13.91
CA ILE A 360 4.75 5.60 -13.51
C ILE A 360 5.45 5.14 -14.79
N ASP A 361 6.59 5.73 -15.13
CA ASP A 361 7.29 5.49 -16.40
C ASP A 361 8.80 5.36 -16.18
N ARG A 362 9.40 4.27 -16.69
CA ARG A 362 10.83 3.99 -16.59
C ARG A 362 11.55 4.67 -17.75
N ASP A 363 12.34 5.68 -17.43
CA ASP A 363 13.25 6.29 -18.39
C ASP A 363 14.20 5.24 -18.95
N LEU A 364 14.19 5.05 -20.28
CA LEU A 364 14.94 3.98 -20.92
C LEU A 364 16.46 4.24 -20.91
N ASP A 365 16.86 5.51 -20.86
CA ASP A 365 18.27 5.92 -20.87
C ASP A 365 18.93 5.78 -19.48
N SER A 366 18.35 6.39 -18.43
CA SER A 366 18.92 6.33 -17.07
C SER A 366 18.42 5.15 -16.23
N GLY A 367 17.35 4.49 -16.66
CA GLY A 367 16.66 3.42 -15.94
C GLY A 367 15.78 3.86 -14.77
N ASN A 368 15.76 5.15 -14.44
CA ASN A 368 15.02 5.68 -13.29
C ASN A 368 13.51 5.65 -13.53
N TRP A 369 12.75 5.35 -12.47
CA TRP A 369 11.28 5.33 -12.52
C TRP A 369 10.72 6.70 -12.19
N TRP A 370 10.07 7.35 -13.15
CA TRP A 370 9.46 8.66 -13.00
C TRP A 370 7.99 8.56 -12.59
N PHE A 371 7.59 9.41 -11.64
CA PHE A 371 6.20 9.75 -11.41
C PHE A 371 5.83 10.99 -12.21
N LEU A 372 4.84 10.84 -13.10
CA LEU A 372 4.34 11.89 -14.00
C LEU A 372 2.85 12.12 -13.72
N MET A 373 2.40 13.38 -13.84
CA MET A 373 0.99 13.76 -13.67
C MET A 373 0.47 14.63 -14.81
N THR A 374 -0.86 14.76 -14.89
CA THR A 374 -1.61 15.57 -15.88
C THR A 374 -1.53 15.05 -17.33
N LYS A 375 -2.36 15.61 -18.21
CA LYS A 375 -2.35 15.32 -19.66
C LYS A 375 -1.00 15.63 -20.35
N SER A 376 -0.17 16.47 -19.75
CA SER A 376 1.11 16.92 -20.32
C SER A 376 2.34 16.20 -19.74
N PHE A 377 2.15 15.07 -19.03
CA PHE A 377 3.24 14.29 -18.43
C PHE A 377 4.20 15.13 -17.58
N VAL A 378 3.64 16.02 -16.75
CA VAL A 378 4.39 16.89 -15.84
C VAL A 378 5.15 16.01 -14.85
N ARG A 379 6.48 16.07 -14.93
CA ARG A 379 7.39 15.36 -14.02
C ARG A 379 7.17 15.85 -12.59
N VAL A 380 6.78 14.94 -11.70
CA VAL A 380 6.73 15.18 -10.26
C VAL A 380 8.11 14.90 -9.68
N GLY A 381 8.64 13.71 -9.93
CA GLY A 381 9.94 13.26 -9.45
C GLY A 381 10.24 11.83 -9.91
N PHE A 382 11.28 11.22 -9.36
CA PHE A 382 11.69 9.86 -9.74
C PHE A 382 12.30 9.07 -8.59
N TRP A 383 12.21 7.74 -8.69
CA TRP A 383 12.99 6.80 -7.90
C TRP A 383 14.23 6.36 -8.69
N PRO A 384 15.45 6.51 -8.14
CA PRO A 384 16.66 6.02 -8.80
C PRO A 384 16.62 4.50 -8.98
N GLN A 385 17.05 3.97 -10.14
CA GLN A 385 17.07 2.51 -10.35
C GLN A 385 17.96 1.76 -9.34
N SER A 386 18.98 2.42 -8.78
CA SER A 386 19.88 1.85 -7.77
C SER A 386 19.21 1.53 -6.44
N LEU A 387 18.01 2.07 -6.19
CA LEU A 387 17.20 1.82 -4.99
C LEU A 387 16.67 0.38 -4.96
N PHE A 388 16.33 -0.17 -6.12
CA PHE A 388 15.59 -1.42 -6.29
C PHE A 388 16.49 -2.65 -6.38
N THR A 389 15.94 -3.84 -6.17
CA THR A 389 16.59 -5.13 -6.46
C THR A 389 16.07 -5.73 -7.76
N ASP A 390 14.76 -5.84 -7.90
CA ASP A 390 14.01 -6.46 -8.98
C ASP A 390 13.58 -5.43 -10.04
N LEU A 391 13.13 -4.24 -9.60
CA LEU A 391 12.75 -3.10 -10.43
C LEU A 391 13.96 -2.28 -10.92
N LYS A 392 15.20 -2.79 -10.80
CA LYS A 392 16.34 -2.27 -11.60
C LYS A 392 16.06 -2.36 -13.10
N SER A 393 15.29 -3.38 -13.50
CA SER A 393 14.87 -3.65 -14.88
C SER A 393 13.38 -3.30 -15.05
N PHE A 394 12.71 -3.89 -16.04
CA PHE A 394 11.27 -3.76 -16.27
C PHE A 394 10.45 -4.49 -15.20
N ALA A 395 9.19 -4.07 -15.03
CA ALA A 395 8.22 -4.73 -14.18
C ALA A 395 7.53 -5.92 -14.87
N THR A 396 6.97 -6.84 -14.08
CA THR A 396 6.24 -8.04 -14.56
C THR A 396 4.75 -8.00 -14.26
N ASN A 397 4.31 -7.12 -13.35
CA ASN A 397 2.91 -6.97 -12.93
C ASN A 397 2.52 -5.48 -12.86
N VAL A 398 1.29 -5.19 -13.25
CA VAL A 398 0.63 -3.89 -13.13
C VAL A 398 -0.82 -4.14 -12.69
N ASP A 399 -1.30 -3.36 -11.72
CA ASP A 399 -2.71 -3.32 -11.35
C ASP A 399 -3.21 -1.90 -11.04
N TRP A 400 -4.53 -1.73 -11.15
CA TRP A 400 -5.25 -0.49 -10.89
C TRP A 400 -6.53 -0.79 -10.11
N GLY A 401 -6.92 0.13 -9.23
CA GLY A 401 -8.23 0.09 -8.58
C GLY A 401 -8.19 0.45 -7.10
N GLY A 402 -9.23 0.04 -6.38
CA GLY A 402 -9.43 0.38 -4.98
C GLY A 402 -8.64 -0.50 -4.02
N VAL A 403 -8.22 0.10 -2.90
CA VAL A 403 -7.61 -0.59 -1.76
C VAL A 403 -8.15 0.01 -0.46
N VAL A 404 -8.45 -0.84 0.52
CA VAL A 404 -8.84 -0.45 1.87
C VAL A 404 -8.13 -1.31 2.91
N TYR A 405 -7.99 -0.76 4.10
CA TYR A 405 -7.45 -1.45 5.27
C TYR A 405 -8.36 -1.24 6.48
N SER A 406 -8.56 -2.29 7.26
CA SER A 406 -9.18 -2.20 8.58
C SER A 406 -8.42 -3.05 9.59
N PRO A 407 -8.18 -2.56 10.82
CA PRO A 407 -7.64 -3.39 11.88
C PRO A 407 -8.57 -4.58 12.20
N PRO A 408 -8.04 -5.75 12.61
CA PRO A 408 -8.86 -6.91 12.94
C PRO A 408 -9.97 -6.59 13.96
N GLY A 409 -11.21 -6.95 13.61
CA GLY A 409 -12.40 -6.69 14.44
C GLY A 409 -12.95 -5.26 14.36
N VAL A 410 -12.47 -4.44 13.42
CA VAL A 410 -13.04 -3.11 13.10
C VAL A 410 -13.77 -3.20 11.74
N PRO A 411 -15.07 -2.84 11.65
CA PRO A 411 -15.84 -2.94 10.40
C PRO A 411 -15.21 -2.18 9.23
N GLU A 412 -15.04 -2.83 8.08
CA GLU A 412 -14.24 -2.32 6.97
C GLU A 412 -14.79 -0.99 6.39
N PRO A 413 -13.91 -0.03 6.04
CA PRO A 413 -14.34 1.29 5.57
C PRO A 413 -14.84 1.27 4.13
N SER A 414 -15.71 2.22 3.78
CA SER A 414 -16.19 2.36 2.40
C SER A 414 -15.05 2.59 1.39
N MET A 415 -15.22 2.11 0.16
CA MET A 415 -14.24 2.22 -0.92
C MET A 415 -14.79 3.08 -2.07
N GLY A 416 -13.94 3.93 -2.65
CA GLY A 416 -14.27 4.71 -3.84
C GLY A 416 -15.47 5.64 -3.61
N SER A 417 -16.56 5.44 -4.35
CA SER A 417 -17.80 6.21 -4.24
C SER A 417 -18.66 5.85 -3.02
N SER A 418 -18.23 4.88 -2.20
CA SER A 418 -19.01 4.22 -1.13
C SER A 418 -20.21 3.41 -1.61
N TYR A 419 -20.31 3.11 -2.91
CA TYR A 419 -21.32 2.25 -3.52
C TYR A 419 -20.68 1.23 -4.45
N PHE A 420 -21.40 0.14 -4.72
CA PHE A 420 -21.05 -0.75 -5.82
C PHE A 420 -21.15 -0.01 -7.17
N PRO A 421 -20.31 -0.38 -8.15
CA PRO A 421 -20.42 0.11 -9.51
C PRO A 421 -21.78 -0.28 -10.14
N ILE A 422 -22.22 0.55 -11.09
CA ILE A 422 -23.46 0.45 -11.84
C ILE A 422 -23.25 0.80 -13.33
N ASP A 423 -22.05 0.50 -13.85
CA ASP A 423 -21.61 0.82 -15.22
C ASP A 423 -21.72 2.31 -15.61
N ASN A 424 -21.49 3.24 -14.66
CA ASN A 424 -21.61 4.68 -14.95
C ASN A 424 -20.54 5.55 -14.26
N SER A 425 -19.62 6.10 -15.05
CA SER A 425 -18.51 6.94 -14.58
C SER A 425 -18.91 8.29 -13.96
N ALA A 426 -20.17 8.72 -14.02
CA ALA A 426 -20.67 9.85 -13.23
C ALA A 426 -21.05 9.45 -11.79
N TYR A 427 -21.24 8.16 -11.53
CA TYR A 427 -21.70 7.61 -10.25
C TYR A 427 -20.65 6.77 -9.53
N ASP A 428 -19.75 6.14 -10.28
CA ASP A 428 -18.85 5.10 -9.80
C ASP A 428 -17.41 5.64 -9.70
N ALA A 429 -16.64 5.12 -8.74
CA ALA A 429 -15.21 5.40 -8.72
C ALA A 429 -14.52 4.56 -9.80
N TYR A 430 -13.52 5.15 -10.45
CA TYR A 430 -12.89 4.53 -11.61
C TYR A 430 -11.40 4.83 -11.74
N CYS A 431 -10.69 3.92 -12.39
CA CYS A 431 -9.44 4.20 -13.10
C CYS A 431 -9.73 4.04 -14.60
N SER A 432 -9.62 5.12 -15.38
CA SER A 432 -9.96 5.15 -16.81
C SER A 432 -8.74 5.45 -17.67
N GLY A 433 -8.77 5.03 -18.94
CA GLY A 433 -7.61 5.18 -19.82
C GLY A 433 -6.38 4.43 -19.29
N VAL A 434 -6.62 3.27 -18.67
CA VAL A 434 -5.55 2.40 -18.17
C VAL A 434 -4.61 2.06 -19.31
N THR A 435 -3.32 2.30 -19.09
CA THR A 435 -2.30 2.24 -20.13
C THR A 435 -1.11 1.46 -19.61
N ILE A 436 -0.48 0.64 -20.44
CA ILE A 436 0.80 -0.03 -20.15
C ILE A 436 1.84 0.46 -21.16
N PHE A 437 3.06 0.73 -20.70
CA PHE A 437 4.22 0.96 -21.56
C PHE A 437 5.08 -0.30 -21.61
N ASN A 438 5.39 -0.79 -22.82
CA ASN A 438 6.23 -1.97 -23.02
C ASN A 438 7.74 -1.65 -22.87
N GLU A 439 8.62 -2.64 -23.01
CA GLU A 439 10.09 -2.49 -22.92
C GLU A 439 10.70 -1.41 -23.85
N LYS A 440 9.96 -0.89 -24.83
CA LYS A 440 10.35 0.15 -25.78
C LYS A 440 9.71 1.51 -25.49
N GLY A 441 9.08 1.68 -24.32
CA GLY A 441 8.36 2.89 -23.93
C GLY A 441 7.08 3.14 -24.75
N LYS A 442 6.64 2.18 -25.59
CA LYS A 442 5.44 2.33 -26.39
C LYS A 442 4.22 1.88 -25.60
N SER A 443 3.17 2.70 -25.62
CA SER A 443 1.83 2.30 -25.16
C SER A 443 1.36 1.04 -25.90
N ILE A 444 0.87 0.07 -25.13
CA ILE A 444 0.18 -1.12 -25.61
C ILE A 444 -1.25 -1.16 -25.07
N GLU A 445 -2.13 -1.80 -25.83
CA GLU A 445 -3.53 -1.99 -25.48
C GLU A 445 -3.67 -2.89 -24.23
N VAL A 446 -4.68 -2.61 -23.43
CA VAL A 446 -4.98 -3.30 -22.17
C VAL A 446 -6.25 -4.14 -22.39
N ASP A 447 -6.25 -4.99 -23.42
CA ASP A 447 -7.42 -5.79 -23.86
C ASP A 447 -7.74 -6.96 -22.92
N LYS A 448 -6.76 -7.37 -22.09
CA LYS A 448 -6.83 -8.53 -21.20
C LYS A 448 -6.33 -8.17 -19.80
N THR A 449 -7.28 -7.91 -18.90
CA THR A 449 -7.05 -7.84 -17.45
C THR A 449 -7.93 -8.83 -16.71
N ILE A 450 -7.45 -9.29 -15.56
CA ILE A 450 -8.20 -10.11 -14.60
C ILE A 450 -8.64 -9.20 -13.47
N THR A 451 -9.93 -9.21 -13.13
CA THR A 451 -10.46 -8.55 -11.93
C THR A 451 -10.24 -9.43 -10.70
N HIS A 452 -9.82 -8.83 -9.59
CA HIS A 452 -9.63 -9.50 -8.29
C HIS A 452 -10.25 -8.66 -7.18
N MET A 453 -10.97 -9.32 -6.26
CA MET A 453 -11.56 -8.71 -5.07
C MET A 453 -11.66 -9.75 -3.95
N ASP A 454 -11.30 -9.38 -2.73
CA ASP A 454 -11.26 -10.35 -1.61
C ASP A 454 -12.64 -10.52 -0.98
N ASN A 455 -13.40 -9.42 -0.83
CA ASN A 455 -14.71 -9.39 -0.17
C ASN A 455 -15.83 -8.93 -1.14
N PRO A 456 -16.37 -9.82 -2.01
CA PRO A 456 -17.35 -9.48 -3.05
C PRO A 456 -18.72 -9.01 -2.52
N ASN A 457 -19.00 -9.25 -1.23
CA ASN A 457 -20.20 -8.75 -0.55
C ASN A 457 -20.05 -7.31 -0.05
N MET A 458 -18.83 -6.78 0.02
CA MET A 458 -18.51 -5.43 0.54
C MET A 458 -17.95 -4.51 -0.54
N TYR A 459 -17.22 -5.07 -1.51
CA TYR A 459 -16.59 -4.34 -2.61
C TYR A 459 -16.80 -5.09 -3.93
N LYS A 460 -16.77 -4.34 -5.03
CA LYS A 460 -16.76 -4.89 -6.39
C LYS A 460 -15.77 -4.14 -7.26
N VAL A 461 -15.31 -4.83 -8.30
CA VAL A 461 -14.57 -4.25 -9.42
C VAL A 461 -15.05 -4.87 -10.73
N GLU A 462 -15.22 -4.04 -11.74
CA GLU A 462 -15.68 -4.38 -13.07
C GLU A 462 -14.72 -3.75 -14.09
N PHE A 463 -14.27 -4.55 -15.07
CA PHE A 463 -13.42 -4.07 -16.16
C PHE A 463 -14.26 -3.98 -17.43
N ILE A 464 -14.52 -2.75 -17.89
CA ILE A 464 -15.48 -2.50 -18.97
C ILE A 464 -14.90 -1.57 -20.04
N GLN A 465 -15.49 -1.67 -21.23
CA GLN A 465 -15.35 -0.70 -22.32
C GLN A 465 -16.77 -0.16 -22.62
N PRO A 466 -17.13 1.03 -22.09
CA PRO A 466 -18.53 1.49 -22.13
C PRO A 466 -18.96 2.10 -23.47
N PHE A 467 -18.06 2.26 -24.44
CA PHE A 467 -18.33 2.86 -25.75
C PHE A 467 -17.77 2.01 -26.90
N ASP A 468 -18.61 1.76 -27.91
CA ASP A 468 -18.28 1.00 -29.14
C ASP A 468 -17.53 1.84 -30.20
N ASP A 469 -17.41 3.16 -30.01
CA ASP A 469 -16.86 4.09 -31.02
C ASP A 469 -15.47 4.66 -30.65
N ALA A 470 -14.55 4.57 -31.61
CA ALA A 470 -13.28 5.30 -31.82
C ALA A 470 -12.27 5.48 -30.66
N ASP A 471 -12.68 5.97 -29.49
CA ASP A 471 -11.82 6.16 -28.32
C ASP A 471 -11.83 4.88 -27.47
N GLN A 472 -10.90 3.95 -27.76
CA GLN A 472 -10.69 2.69 -27.03
C GLN A 472 -10.25 2.93 -25.56
N MET A 473 -11.15 3.43 -24.72
CA MET A 473 -10.86 3.78 -23.34
C MET A 473 -11.49 2.78 -22.38
N TYR A 474 -10.66 1.87 -21.87
CA TYR A 474 -11.02 0.93 -20.83
C TYR A 474 -11.17 1.63 -19.46
N PHE A 475 -12.12 1.13 -18.67
CA PHE A 475 -12.41 1.54 -17.31
C PHE A 475 -12.28 0.35 -16.36
N VAL A 476 -11.62 0.59 -15.23
CA VAL A 476 -11.72 -0.22 -14.01
C VAL A 476 -12.70 0.52 -13.10
N LEU A 477 -13.96 0.11 -13.09
CA LEU A 477 -14.94 0.62 -12.12
C LEU A 477 -14.78 -0.15 -10.82
N TYR A 478 -14.76 0.53 -9.68
CA TYR A 478 -14.62 -0.11 -8.38
C TYR A 478 -15.37 0.65 -7.29
N GLY A 479 -15.69 -0.05 -6.20
CA GLY A 479 -16.24 0.59 -5.01
C GLY A 479 -17.05 -0.35 -4.15
N GLY A 480 -17.50 0.18 -3.01
CA GLY A 480 -18.42 -0.54 -2.13
C GLY A 480 -18.66 0.19 -0.81
N PRO A 481 -19.76 -0.13 -0.10
CA PRO A 481 -20.10 0.51 1.17
C PRO A 481 -19.14 0.14 2.32
N GLY A 482 -18.38 -0.95 2.20
CA GLY A 482 -17.71 -1.59 3.32
C GLY A 482 -18.69 -2.29 4.27
N GLU A 483 -18.28 -2.60 5.49
CA GLU A 483 -19.16 -3.20 6.49
C GLU A 483 -19.99 -2.11 7.20
N SER A 484 -21.08 -1.70 6.55
CA SER A 484 -21.98 -0.69 7.13
C SER A 484 -22.84 -1.29 8.24
N THR A 485 -22.73 -0.77 9.47
CA THR A 485 -23.58 -1.14 10.62
C THR A 485 -25.00 -0.54 10.56
N HIS A 486 -25.48 -0.18 9.37
CA HIS A 486 -26.83 0.35 9.15
C HIS A 486 -27.85 -0.79 8.98
N VAL A 487 -28.33 -1.27 10.13
CA VAL A 487 -29.60 -2.00 10.30
C VAL A 487 -30.67 -1.03 10.81
#